data_AF-A0A0E0DDZ6-F1
#
_entry.id   AF-A0A0E0DDZ6-F1
#
_cell.length_a   1.000
_cell.length_b   1.000
_cell.length_c   1.000
_cell.angle_alpha   90.00
_cell.angle_beta   90.00
_cell.angle_gamma   90.00
#
_symmetry.space_group_name_H-M   'P 1'
#
loop_
_entity.id
_entity.type
_entity.pdbx_description
1 polymer ?
#
loop_
_entity_poly.entity_id
_entity_poly.type
_entity_poly.pdbx_seq_one_letter_code
_entity_poly.pdbx_strand_id
1 'polypeptide(L)'
;MACGFSVSSAAAPLASPKGDLPLVGNKAPDFEAEAVFNQEFIKVKLSEYIGEKICDSVLLLPGLHVRLSNSSAEITAFSDRYEEFEKINTEVLGVSIDSVGIALRGLFIIDKEGVIQHSSINNLAIGRSVDETLRTLQSLQYVQENPDEVCPAGWKPGEKSMKPDPKDSKEYFAAI
;
A
#
# COMPACT_ATOMS: atom_id res chain seq x y z
N MET A 1 -19.63 8.57 8.76
CA MET A 1 -18.66 9.69 8.72
C MET A 1 -17.31 9.03 8.95
N ALA A 2 -16.76 8.42 7.90
CA ALA A 2 -15.49 7.70 7.97
C ALA A 2 -14.41 8.61 7.37
N CYS A 3 -13.40 8.93 8.16
CA CYS A 3 -12.31 9.84 7.81
C CYS A 3 -11.30 9.08 6.94
N GLY A 4 -11.53 9.01 5.62
CA GLY A 4 -10.53 8.52 4.67
C GLY A 4 -9.64 9.68 4.20
N PHE A 5 -8.32 9.51 4.24
CA PHE A 5 -7.37 10.44 3.62
C PHE A 5 -7.57 10.43 2.10
N SER A 6 -7.91 11.59 1.52
CA SER A 6 -7.91 11.81 0.07
C SER A 6 -6.84 12.86 -0.24
N VAL A 7 -5.65 12.45 -0.67
CA VAL A 7 -4.63 13.40 -1.12
C VAL A 7 -5.04 13.95 -2.48
N SER A 8 -5.83 15.02 -2.48
CA SER A 8 -6.10 15.82 -3.68
C SER A 8 -4.94 16.80 -3.85
N SER A 9 -4.24 16.68 -4.97
CA SER A 9 -3.15 17.56 -5.41
C SER A 9 -1.78 17.33 -4.77
N ALA A 10 -1.22 16.14 -5.00
CA ALA A 10 0.21 16.05 -5.21
C ALA A 10 0.53 16.54 -6.63
N ALA A 11 0.74 17.85 -6.79
CA ALA A 11 1.75 18.31 -7.75
C ALA A 11 3.12 17.92 -7.17
N ALA A 12 3.36 16.62 -6.96
CA ALA A 12 4.70 16.14 -6.73
C ALA A 12 5.43 16.48 -8.03
N PRO A 13 6.52 17.26 -8.00
CA PRO A 13 7.40 17.27 -9.13
C PRO A 13 7.86 15.81 -9.26
N LEU A 14 7.33 15.11 -10.26
CA LEU A 14 7.92 13.88 -10.80
C LEU A 14 9.25 14.24 -11.49
N ALA A 15 10.09 15.02 -10.82
CA ALA A 15 11.51 14.97 -11.03
C ALA A 15 11.99 13.72 -10.30
N SER A 16 11.75 12.56 -10.92
CA SER A 16 12.67 11.45 -10.71
C SER A 16 14.05 12.02 -11.03
N PRO A 17 14.98 12.11 -10.06
CA PRO A 17 16.38 12.24 -10.44
C PRO A 17 16.63 11.03 -11.36
N LYS A 18 17.12 11.28 -12.58
CA LYS A 18 17.41 10.21 -13.55
C LYS A 18 18.12 9.04 -12.85
N GLY A 19 17.40 7.95 -12.62
CA GLY A 19 17.91 6.76 -11.94
C GLY A 19 16.88 6.18 -10.98
N ASP A 20 16.41 4.99 -11.34
CA ASP A 20 15.68 4.04 -10.49
C ASP A 20 14.19 4.33 -10.25
N LEU A 21 13.37 3.52 -10.93
CA LEU A 21 11.96 3.33 -10.58
C LEU A 21 11.88 2.84 -9.11
N PRO A 22 10.83 3.18 -8.35
CA PRO A 22 10.62 2.60 -7.04
C PRO A 22 10.44 1.08 -7.19
N LEU A 23 11.45 0.32 -6.77
CA LEU A 23 11.47 -1.14 -6.84
C LEU A 23 11.28 -1.73 -5.44
N VAL A 24 10.54 -2.84 -5.39
CA VAL A 24 10.38 -3.66 -4.19
C VAL A 24 11.77 -4.01 -3.62
N GLY A 25 11.90 -3.92 -2.30
CA GLY A 25 13.15 -4.13 -1.56
C GLY A 25 14.00 -2.87 -1.36
N ASN A 26 13.60 -1.71 -1.91
CA ASN A 26 14.31 -0.44 -1.73
C ASN A 26 13.45 0.57 -0.96
N LYS A 27 14.11 1.61 -0.42
CA LYS A 27 13.40 2.72 0.21
C LYS A 27 12.49 3.43 -0.79
N ALA A 28 11.27 3.73 -0.35
CA ALA A 28 10.33 4.50 -1.12
C ALA A 28 10.85 5.93 -1.33
N PRO A 29 10.66 6.51 -2.53
CA PRO A 29 10.95 7.91 -2.76
C PRO A 29 10.11 8.79 -1.83
N ASP A 30 10.77 9.64 -1.05
CA ASP A 30 10.08 10.61 -0.21
C ASP A 30 9.31 11.62 -1.08
N PHE A 31 8.16 12.07 -0.59
CA PHE A 31 7.36 13.10 -1.25
C PHE A 31 6.70 13.99 -0.20
N GLU A 32 6.36 15.20 -0.65
CA GLU A 32 5.60 16.18 0.13
C GLU A 32 4.51 16.77 -0.77
N ALA A 33 3.27 16.72 -0.31
CA ALA A 33 2.10 17.08 -1.11
C ALA A 33 1.00 17.72 -0.25
N GLU A 34 0.13 18.49 -0.88
CA GLU A 34 -1.13 18.93 -0.27
C GLU A 34 -2.16 17.80 -0.39
N ALA A 35 -2.92 17.59 0.68
CA ALA A 35 -3.94 16.56 0.79
C ALA A 35 -5.24 17.13 1.37
N VAL A 36 -6.34 16.42 1.17
CA VAL A 36 -7.63 16.71 1.79
C VAL A 36 -7.94 15.63 2.81
N PHE A 37 -8.06 16.02 4.07
CA PHE A 37 -8.48 15.17 5.17
C PHE A 37 -9.60 15.87 5.93
N ASN A 38 -10.73 15.20 6.13
CA ASN A 38 -11.89 15.78 6.80
C ASN A 38 -12.36 17.13 6.23
N GLN A 39 -12.27 17.29 4.91
CA GLN A 39 -12.59 18.54 4.19
C GLN A 39 -11.64 19.71 4.49
N GLU A 40 -10.52 19.46 5.18
CA GLU A 40 -9.46 20.43 5.42
C GLU A 40 -8.25 20.10 4.55
N PHE A 41 -7.57 21.16 4.09
CA PHE A 41 -6.30 21.02 3.39
C PHE A 41 -5.17 20.85 4.40
N ILE A 42 -4.46 19.74 4.30
CA ILE A 42 -3.29 19.44 5.13
C ILE A 42 -2.08 19.21 4.23
N LYS A 43 -0.89 19.30 4.81
CA LYS A 43 0.35 18.89 4.16
C LYS A 43 0.70 17.48 4.61
N VAL A 44 1.07 16.62 3.67
CA VAL A 44 1.41 15.22 3.92
C VAL A 44 2.81 14.99 3.39
N LYS A 45 3.68 14.42 4.23
CA LYS A 45 5.03 14.03 3.85
C LYS A 45 5.28 12.57 4.18
N LEU A 46 5.71 11.76 3.20
CA LEU A 46 5.89 10.31 3.41
C LEU A 46 6.86 10.00 4.56
N SER A 47 7.93 10.78 4.73
CA SER A 47 8.87 10.57 5.84
C SER A 47 8.25 10.69 7.24
N GLU A 48 7.14 11.41 7.42
CA GLU A 48 6.46 11.57 8.72
C GLU A 48 5.75 10.29 9.16
N TYR A 49 5.49 9.39 8.21
CA TYR A 49 4.81 8.13 8.39
C TYR A 49 5.80 6.97 8.67
N ILE A 50 7.08 7.16 8.33
CA ILE A 50 8.16 6.21 8.59
C ILE A 50 8.53 6.25 10.07
N GLY A 51 8.52 5.09 10.73
CA GLY A 51 8.98 4.91 12.12
C GLY A 51 7.89 4.93 13.20
N GLU A 52 6.72 5.54 12.96
CA GLU A 52 5.60 5.52 13.94
C GLU A 52 4.56 4.43 13.63
N LYS A 53 4.26 4.18 12.36
CA LYS A 53 3.27 3.18 11.91
C LYS A 53 3.78 2.39 10.71
N ILE A 54 3.21 1.21 10.45
CA ILE A 54 3.35 0.61 9.12
C ILE A 54 2.52 1.51 8.21
N CYS A 55 3.09 1.95 7.10
CA CYS A 55 2.39 2.85 6.22
C CYS A 55 2.18 2.17 4.90
N ASP A 56 1.04 1.52 4.75
CA ASP A 56 0.53 1.17 3.44
C ASP A 56 0.15 2.44 2.71
N SER A 57 1.17 3.05 2.12
CA SER A 57 0.99 4.15 1.20
C SER A 57 0.40 3.57 -0.08
N VAL A 58 -0.92 3.33 -0.04
CA VAL A 58 -1.74 2.84 -1.13
C VAL A 58 -1.87 3.94 -2.20
N LEU A 59 -0.80 4.15 -2.97
CA LEU A 59 -0.68 5.24 -3.94
C LEU A 59 -1.58 5.04 -5.18
N LEU A 60 -2.88 5.31 -5.09
CA LEU A 60 -3.83 5.12 -6.20
C LEU A 60 -3.79 6.23 -7.29
N LEU A 61 -2.81 6.21 -8.21
CA LEU A 61 -2.76 7.20 -9.30
C LEU A 61 -3.38 6.69 -10.62
N PRO A 62 -4.63 7.02 -10.96
CA PRO A 62 -4.87 7.47 -12.33
C PRO A 62 -5.34 8.93 -12.38
N GLY A 63 -4.48 9.78 -12.96
CA GLY A 63 -4.89 11.04 -13.53
C GLY A 63 -5.84 10.83 -14.70
N LEU A 64 -6.82 11.73 -14.78
CA LEU A 64 -7.93 11.81 -15.72
C LEU A 64 -9.23 11.11 -15.29
N HIS A 65 -10.10 11.95 -14.71
CA HIS A 65 -11.53 11.77 -14.50
C HIS A 65 -11.96 10.86 -13.34
N VAL A 66 -12.18 11.48 -12.18
CA VAL A 66 -13.18 11.10 -11.14
C VAL A 66 -14.60 10.83 -11.72
N ARG A 67 -14.82 11.02 -13.03
CA ARG A 67 -16.07 10.70 -13.74
C ARG A 67 -16.22 9.24 -14.18
N LEU A 68 -15.20 8.39 -14.04
CA LEU A 68 -15.36 6.94 -14.26
C LEU A 68 -15.69 6.26 -12.93
N SER A 69 -16.82 5.56 -12.88
CA SER A 69 -17.38 4.87 -11.69
C SER A 69 -16.37 4.05 -10.90
N ASN A 70 -15.36 3.48 -11.58
CA ASN A 70 -14.45 2.52 -10.99
C ASN A 70 -13.43 3.16 -10.02
N SER A 71 -12.98 4.39 -10.26
CA SER A 71 -12.04 5.06 -9.33
C SER A 71 -12.75 5.52 -8.04
N SER A 72 -14.01 5.98 -8.16
CA SER A 72 -14.83 6.28 -6.97
C SER A 72 -15.11 5.03 -6.16
N ALA A 73 -15.37 3.89 -6.81
CA ALA A 73 -15.62 2.63 -6.12
C ALA A 73 -14.40 2.15 -5.31
N GLU A 74 -13.18 2.30 -5.84
CA GLU A 74 -11.96 1.93 -5.11
C GLU A 74 -11.75 2.82 -3.86
N ILE A 75 -11.86 4.15 -4.01
CA ILE A 75 -11.68 5.08 -2.88
C ILE A 75 -12.70 4.78 -1.78
N THR A 76 -13.97 4.59 -2.16
CA THR A 76 -15.03 4.24 -1.20
C THR A 76 -14.76 2.88 -0.55
N ALA A 77 -14.34 1.86 -1.31
CA ALA A 77 -14.06 0.53 -0.76
C ALA A 77 -12.92 0.54 0.28
N PHE A 78 -11.86 1.32 0.05
CA PHE A 78 -10.80 1.51 1.05
C PHE A 78 -11.29 2.36 2.24
N SER A 79 -12.07 3.42 2.00
CA SER A 79 -12.60 4.27 3.06
C SER A 79 -13.58 3.55 3.98
N ASP A 80 -14.45 2.70 3.44
CA ASP A 80 -15.45 1.95 4.22
C ASP A 80 -14.80 0.90 5.12
N ARG A 81 -13.62 0.42 4.73
CA ARG A 81 -12.83 -0.60 5.45
C ARG A 81 -11.61 -0.03 6.16
N TYR A 82 -11.51 1.30 6.26
CA TYR A 82 -10.37 1.98 6.85
C TYR A 82 -10.08 1.52 8.30
N GLU A 83 -11.13 1.24 9.08
CA GLU A 83 -10.98 0.73 10.45
C GLU A 83 -10.21 -0.60 10.53
N GLU A 84 -10.23 -1.43 9.48
CA GLU A 84 -9.46 -2.67 9.45
C GLU A 84 -7.96 -2.40 9.31
N PHE A 85 -7.59 -1.37 8.53
CA PHE A 85 -6.21 -0.91 8.39
C PHE A 85 -5.72 -0.23 9.65
N GLU A 86 -6.54 0.64 10.25
CA GLU A 86 -6.19 1.32 11.50
C GLU A 86 -5.90 0.32 12.64
N LYS A 87 -6.69 -0.76 12.75
CA LYS A 87 -6.51 -1.82 13.76
C LYS A 87 -5.18 -2.55 13.64
N ILE A 88 -4.63 -2.68 12.43
CA ILE A 88 -3.34 -3.30 12.18
C ILE A 88 -2.20 -2.26 12.09
N ASN A 89 -2.44 -1.05 12.61
CA ASN A 89 -1.49 0.05 12.62
C ASN A 89 -1.00 0.45 11.22
N THR A 90 -1.94 0.48 10.27
CA THR A 90 -1.75 0.90 8.89
C THR A 90 -2.49 2.20 8.59
N GLU A 91 -1.81 3.14 7.93
CA GLU A 91 -2.41 4.30 7.30
C GLU A 91 -2.62 4.09 5.79
N VAL A 92 -3.68 4.66 5.20
CA VAL A 92 -4.00 4.51 3.76
C VAL A 92 -3.95 5.88 3.08
N LEU A 93 -3.02 6.07 2.13
CA LEU A 93 -2.82 7.35 1.43
C LEU A 93 -3.18 7.26 -0.07
N GLY A 94 -4.36 7.73 -0.46
CA GLY A 94 -4.75 7.82 -1.87
C GLY A 94 -4.22 9.10 -2.52
N VAL A 95 -3.46 9.01 -3.61
CA VAL A 95 -2.84 10.16 -4.31
C VAL A 95 -3.27 10.18 -5.77
N SER A 96 -3.73 11.32 -6.28
CA SER A 96 -4.10 11.56 -7.69
C SER A 96 -3.26 12.67 -8.34
N ILE A 97 -3.00 12.57 -9.66
CA ILE A 97 -2.47 13.66 -10.49
C ILE A 97 -3.58 14.24 -11.35
N ASP A 98 -4.34 15.19 -10.80
CA ASP A 98 -5.54 15.72 -11.48
C ASP A 98 -5.22 16.74 -12.58
N SER A 99 -4.00 17.29 -12.62
CA SER A 99 -3.63 18.43 -13.45
C SER A 99 -2.76 18.09 -14.67
N VAL A 100 -1.91 17.05 -14.63
CA VAL A 100 -0.92 16.79 -15.69
C VAL A 100 -0.59 15.29 -15.83
N GLY A 101 -1.35 14.55 -16.64
CA GLY A 101 -0.98 13.20 -17.11
C GLY A 101 -1.96 12.08 -16.76
N ILE A 102 -1.64 10.88 -17.25
CA ILE A 102 -2.34 9.62 -16.92
C ILE A 102 -1.32 8.73 -16.22
N ALA A 103 -1.69 8.19 -15.07
CA ALA A 103 -0.91 7.19 -14.35
C ALA A 103 -1.67 5.85 -14.34
N LEU A 104 -0.93 4.74 -14.25
CA LEU A 104 -1.51 3.40 -14.09
C LEU A 104 -1.92 3.18 -12.64
N ARG A 105 -2.86 2.25 -12.39
CA ARG A 105 -3.39 1.94 -11.06
C ARG A 105 -2.34 1.19 -10.21
N GLY A 106 -1.33 1.91 -9.73
CA GLY A 106 -0.31 1.42 -8.81
C GLY A 106 -0.81 1.35 -7.37
N LEU A 107 -0.37 0.36 -6.61
CA LEU A 107 -0.54 0.29 -5.16
C LEU A 107 0.79 -0.23 -4.61
N PHE A 108 1.27 0.42 -3.55
CA PHE A 108 2.52 0.06 -2.89
C PHE A 108 2.25 -0.18 -1.42
N ILE A 109 2.92 -1.17 -0.85
CA ILE A 109 2.95 -1.42 0.59
C ILE A 109 4.34 -1.03 1.07
N ILE A 110 4.41 -0.14 2.05
CA ILE A 110 5.66 0.39 2.59
C ILE A 110 5.72 0.05 4.07
N ASP A 111 6.85 -0.52 4.52
CA ASP A 111 7.03 -0.87 5.93
C ASP A 111 7.43 0.33 6.80
N LYS A 112 7.61 0.08 8.11
CA LYS A 112 7.99 1.10 9.09
C LYS A 112 9.37 1.70 8.81
N GLU A 113 10.22 0.98 8.10
CA GLU A 113 11.57 1.36 7.70
C GLU A 113 11.58 2.19 6.41
N GLY A 114 10.41 2.37 5.79
CA GLY A 114 10.21 3.10 4.55
C GLY A 114 10.58 2.29 3.31
N VAL A 115 10.69 0.97 3.40
CA VAL A 115 11.02 0.05 2.30
C VAL A 115 9.75 -0.44 1.63
N ILE A 116 9.74 -0.43 0.29
CA ILE A 116 8.64 -0.96 -0.51
C ILE A 116 8.69 -2.48 -0.45
N GLN A 117 7.66 -3.12 0.10
CA GLN A 117 7.58 -4.58 0.26
C GLN A 117 6.72 -5.25 -0.80
N HIS A 118 5.74 -4.54 -1.34
CA HIS A 118 4.87 -5.06 -2.39
C HIS A 118 4.47 -3.95 -3.36
N SER A 119 4.25 -4.33 -4.62
CA SER A 119 3.62 -3.49 -5.62
C SER A 119 2.60 -4.28 -6.43
N SER A 120 1.46 -3.64 -6.72
CA SER A 120 0.51 -4.10 -7.74
C SER A 120 0.22 -2.96 -8.70
N ILE A 121 0.22 -3.27 -10.00
CA ILE A 121 0.03 -2.27 -11.06
C ILE A 121 -1.00 -2.81 -12.03
N ASN A 122 -2.19 -2.24 -11.98
CA ASN A 122 -3.28 -2.58 -12.88
C ASN A 122 -3.41 -1.57 -14.02
N ASN A 123 -3.85 -2.04 -15.18
CA ASN A 123 -4.27 -1.15 -16.26
C ASN A 123 -5.59 -0.45 -15.87
N LEU A 124 -5.92 0.66 -16.53
CA LEU A 124 -6.97 1.60 -16.13
C LEU A 124 -8.37 0.98 -15.98
N ALA A 125 -8.67 -0.09 -16.71
CA ALA A 125 -9.95 -0.77 -16.70
C ALA A 125 -10.11 -1.81 -15.57
N ILE A 126 -9.03 -2.14 -14.84
CA ILE A 126 -9.00 -3.25 -13.88
C ILE A 126 -8.84 -2.67 -12.46
N GLY A 127 -9.88 -2.81 -11.64
CA GLY A 127 -9.83 -2.41 -10.23
C GLY A 127 -8.92 -3.32 -9.39
N ARG A 128 -8.46 -2.81 -8.25
CA ARG A 128 -7.70 -3.56 -7.24
C ARG A 128 -8.62 -4.22 -6.22
N SER A 129 -8.04 -5.12 -5.43
CA SER A 129 -8.74 -5.82 -4.35
C SER A 129 -8.27 -5.31 -2.99
N VAL A 130 -9.22 -4.82 -2.18
CA VAL A 130 -8.97 -4.42 -0.78
C VAL A 130 -8.59 -5.65 0.05
N ASP A 131 -9.25 -6.80 -0.20
CA ASP A 131 -8.96 -8.05 0.50
C ASP A 131 -7.52 -8.52 0.28
N GLU A 132 -7.04 -8.43 -0.96
CA GLU A 132 -5.67 -8.86 -1.28
C GLU A 132 -4.63 -7.88 -0.71
N THR A 133 -4.99 -6.61 -0.61
CA THR A 133 -4.16 -5.60 0.07
C THR A 133 -4.03 -5.95 1.55
N LEU A 134 -5.14 -6.17 2.25
CA LEU A 134 -5.16 -6.57 3.66
C LEU A 134 -4.44 -7.90 3.90
N ARG A 135 -4.63 -8.89 3.02
CA ARG A 135 -3.95 -10.19 3.13
C ARG A 135 -2.44 -10.04 3.03
N THR A 136 -1.96 -9.32 2.02
CA THR A 136 -0.53 -9.08 1.80
C THR A 136 0.08 -8.30 2.97
N LEU A 137 -0.69 -7.35 3.51
CA LEU A 137 -0.33 -6.60 4.70
C LEU A 137 -0.11 -7.46 5.93
N GLN A 138 -1.09 -8.31 6.21
CA GLN A 138 -1.02 -9.25 7.32
C GLN A 138 0.13 -10.23 7.16
N SER A 139 0.44 -10.66 5.92
CA SER A 139 1.63 -11.47 5.64
C SER A 139 2.92 -10.73 5.97
N LEU A 140 3.03 -9.46 5.56
CA LEU A 140 4.20 -8.64 5.86
C LEU A 140 4.40 -8.47 7.37
N GLN A 141 3.33 -8.12 8.10
CA GLN A 141 3.37 -7.97 9.55
C GLN A 141 3.78 -9.27 10.24
N TYR A 142 3.22 -10.39 9.80
CA TYR A 142 3.53 -11.71 10.34
C TYR A 142 5.02 -12.06 10.21
N VAL A 143 5.63 -11.86 9.03
CA VAL A 143 7.05 -12.18 8.83
C VAL A 143 7.98 -11.19 9.54
N GLN A 144 7.55 -9.94 9.76
CA GLN A 144 8.31 -8.98 10.57
C GLN A 144 8.27 -9.34 12.06
N GLU A 145 7.14 -9.84 12.56
CA GLU A 145 6.99 -10.32 13.94
C GLU A 145 7.62 -11.71 14.15
N ASN A 146 7.74 -12.51 13.09
CA ASN A 146 8.33 -13.85 13.09
C ASN A 146 9.46 -13.95 12.05
N PRO A 147 10.65 -13.38 12.32
CA PRO A 147 11.74 -13.27 11.33
C PRO A 147 12.27 -14.60 10.77
N ASP A 148 12.05 -15.70 11.49
CA ASP A 148 12.46 -17.05 11.09
C ASP A 148 11.40 -17.77 10.24
N GLU A 149 10.32 -17.08 9.85
CA GLU A 149 9.20 -17.66 9.11
C GLU A 149 8.87 -16.92 7.82
N VAL A 150 8.24 -17.63 6.89
CA VAL A 150 7.71 -17.10 5.63
C VAL A 150 6.26 -17.54 5.44
N CYS A 151 5.49 -16.69 4.76
CA CYS A 151 4.10 -16.96 4.39
C CYS A 151 4.04 -17.73 3.05
N PRO A 152 3.42 -18.94 3.01
CA PRO A 152 3.18 -19.68 1.77
C PRO A 152 2.19 -18.99 0.81
N ALA A 153 2.03 -19.56 -0.37
CA ALA A 153 1.08 -19.06 -1.37
C ALA A 153 -0.36 -19.04 -0.83
N GLY A 154 -1.03 -17.89 -0.93
CA GLY A 154 -2.40 -17.71 -0.48
C GLY A 154 -2.58 -17.60 1.04
N TRP A 155 -1.48 -17.55 1.80
CA TRP A 155 -1.51 -17.51 3.28
C TRP A 155 -2.45 -16.43 3.82
N LYS A 156 -3.16 -16.80 4.89
CA LYS A 156 -4.01 -15.92 5.71
C LYS A 156 -3.70 -16.09 7.19
N PRO A 157 -4.04 -15.10 8.03
CA PRO A 157 -3.87 -15.21 9.49
C PRO A 157 -4.49 -16.50 10.04
N GLY A 158 -3.70 -17.24 10.82
CA GLY A 158 -4.09 -18.53 11.42
C GLY A 158 -3.72 -19.76 10.58
N GLU A 159 -3.31 -19.59 9.33
CA GLU A 159 -2.77 -20.68 8.51
C GLU A 159 -1.30 -20.96 8.83
N LYS A 160 -0.85 -22.19 8.53
CA LYS A 160 0.53 -22.59 8.77
C LYS A 160 1.50 -21.76 7.92
N SER A 161 2.48 -21.18 8.57
CA SER A 161 3.69 -20.61 7.97
C SER A 161 4.76 -21.69 7.76
N MET A 162 5.90 -21.31 7.19
CA MET A 162 7.01 -22.21 6.94
C MET A 162 8.33 -21.55 7.35
N LYS A 163 9.28 -22.31 7.90
CA LYS A 163 10.65 -21.84 8.09
C LYS A 163 11.44 -21.92 6.78
N PRO A 164 12.15 -20.85 6.35
CA PRO A 164 12.89 -20.83 5.11
C PRO A 164 14.26 -21.55 5.21
N ASP A 165 14.29 -22.74 5.83
CA ASP A 165 15.47 -23.62 5.90
C ASP A 165 15.18 -24.97 5.21
N PRO A 166 16.11 -25.54 4.41
CA PRO A 166 15.89 -26.79 3.70
C PRO A 166 15.58 -28.02 4.58
N LYS A 167 15.97 -28.03 5.85
CA LYS A 167 15.66 -29.10 6.79
C LYS A 167 14.33 -28.85 7.47
N ASP A 168 14.13 -27.64 7.98
CA ASP A 168 12.95 -27.31 8.79
C ASP A 168 11.68 -27.15 7.94
N SER A 169 11.81 -26.69 6.69
CA SER A 169 10.68 -26.60 5.74
C SER A 169 9.99 -27.95 5.47
N LYS A 170 10.67 -29.08 5.71
CA LYS A 170 10.08 -30.41 5.55
C LYS A 170 8.90 -30.66 6.48
N GLU A 171 8.86 -30.02 7.65
CA GLU A 171 7.72 -30.10 8.56
C GLU A 171 6.45 -29.53 7.92
N TYR A 172 6.58 -28.40 7.23
CA TYR A 172 5.49 -27.79 6.49
C TYR A 172 5.04 -28.70 5.33
N PHE A 173 5.98 -29.15 4.50
CA PHE A 173 5.68 -30.01 3.33
C PHE A 173 5.14 -31.40 3.69
N ALA A 174 5.40 -31.91 4.90
CA ALA A 174 4.83 -33.17 5.37
C ALA A 174 3.37 -33.04 5.84
N ALA A 175 2.91 -31.81 6.09
CA ALA A 175 1.59 -31.54 6.66
C ALA A 175 0.55 -31.05 5.63
N ILE A 176 0.95 -30.93 4.36
CA ILE A 176 0.10 -30.59 3.21
C ILE A 176 -0.01 -31.78 2.24
#